data_AF-A0A3L8P694-F1
#
_entry.id   AF-A0A3L8P694-F1
#
_cell.length_a   1.000
_cell.length_b   1.000
_cell.length_c   1.000
_cell.angle_alpha   90.00
_cell.angle_beta   90.00
_cell.angle_gamma   90.00
#
_symmetry.space_group_name_H-M   'P 1'
#
loop_
_entity.id
_entity.type
_entity.pdbx_description
1 polymer ?
#
loop_
_entity_poly.entity_id
_entity_poly.type
_entity_poly.pdbx_seq_one_letter_code
_entity_poly.pdbx_strand_id
1 'polypeptide(L)'
;MSDEDAHESEQEPEPESDGDSGSPEAVGTMPEVSEGEQEQIESEREERLDPDNRPDEVEVDNTERDFDSEAGMFTDNEDYEESEKKFDDSEF
;
A
#
# COMPACT_ATOMS: atom_id res chain seq x y z
N MET A 1 50.13 16.05 29.76
CA MET A 1 49.35 16.80 28.77
C MET A 1 48.44 15.77 28.17
N SER A 2 47.16 15.88 28.52
CA SER A 2 46.15 14.85 28.50
C SER A 2 45.09 15.24 27.48
N ASP A 3 44.71 14.27 26.64
CA ASP A 3 43.41 14.08 25.99
C ASP A 3 43.03 15.18 24.96
N GLU A 4 43.26 15.05 23.65
CA GLU A 4 42.82 14.02 22.69
C GLU A 4 41.30 14.11 22.43
N ASP A 5 41.00 14.61 21.22
CA ASP A 5 39.75 14.66 20.46
C ASP A 5 38.39 14.76 21.18
N ALA A 6 37.86 15.99 21.17
CA ALA A 6 36.44 16.25 21.31
C ALA A 6 35.69 15.79 20.04
N HIS A 7 35.17 14.56 20.06
CA HIS A 7 34.15 14.15 19.10
C HIS A 7 32.79 14.71 19.54
N GLU A 8 32.44 15.83 18.92
CA GLU A 8 31.10 16.40 18.87
C GLU A 8 30.15 15.34 18.27
N SER A 9 29.26 14.78 19.10
CA SER A 9 28.23 13.84 18.67
C SER A 9 27.15 14.57 17.87
N GLU A 10 27.31 14.61 16.55
CA GLU A 10 26.22 14.92 15.62
C GLU A 10 25.26 13.73 15.64
N GLN A 11 24.23 13.83 16.48
CA GLN A 11 23.15 12.85 16.58
C GLN A 11 22.16 13.15 15.44
N GLU A 12 22.35 12.48 14.31
CA GLU A 12 21.37 12.47 13.22
C GLU A 12 20.05 11.83 13.72
N PRO A 13 18.88 12.43 13.45
CA PRO A 13 17.60 11.82 13.83
C PRO A 13 17.36 10.57 12.98
N GLU A 14 17.23 9.44 13.65
CA GLU A 14 16.81 8.17 13.05
C GLU A 14 15.42 8.33 12.39
N PRO A 15 15.18 7.76 11.20
CA PRO A 15 13.83 7.72 10.65
C PRO A 15 12.97 6.77 11.49
N GLU A 16 11.99 7.32 12.22
CA GLU A 16 10.95 6.51 12.87
C GLU A 16 10.05 5.93 11.77
N SER A 17 10.46 4.77 11.26
CA SER A 17 9.67 3.95 10.36
C SER A 17 8.62 3.22 11.17
N ASP A 18 7.54 3.91 11.54
CA ASP A 18 6.26 3.28 11.92
C ASP A 18 5.58 2.70 10.67
N GLY A 19 6.31 1.80 10.00
CA GLY A 19 5.73 0.84 9.08
C GLY A 19 5.21 -0.29 9.93
N ASP A 20 3.92 -0.25 10.26
CA ASP A 20 3.18 -1.41 10.75
C ASP A 20 3.52 -2.60 9.85
N SER A 21 4.34 -3.49 10.40
CA SER A 21 4.81 -4.69 9.74
C SER A 21 3.63 -5.64 9.65
N GLY A 22 2.79 -5.44 8.64
CA GLY A 22 1.72 -6.35 8.26
C GLY A 22 2.30 -7.75 8.13
N SER A 23 2.04 -8.57 9.15
CA SER A 23 2.49 -9.96 9.20
C SER A 23 1.80 -10.72 8.05
N PRO A 24 2.54 -11.40 7.15
CA PRO A 24 1.96 -12.06 5.98
C PRO A 24 1.19 -13.36 6.32
N GLU A 25 0.99 -13.69 7.60
CA GLU A 25 0.37 -14.95 8.05
C GLU A 25 -1.13 -14.84 8.40
N ALA A 26 -1.81 -13.79 7.97
CA ALA A 26 -3.27 -13.70 8.08
C ALA A 26 -3.91 -14.06 6.73
N VAL A 27 -3.85 -15.35 6.34
CA VAL A 27 -4.83 -15.92 5.41
C VAL A 27 -6.16 -15.91 6.15
N GLY A 28 -6.85 -14.78 6.00
CA GLY A 28 -7.83 -14.27 6.95
C GLY A 28 -9.07 -15.15 7.03
N THR A 29 -9.32 -15.70 8.23
CA THR A 29 -10.70 -15.77 8.69
C THR A 29 -11.26 -14.35 8.59
N MET A 30 -12.04 -14.08 7.53
CA MET A 30 -12.84 -12.86 7.48
C MET A 30 -13.68 -12.87 8.76
N PRO A 31 -13.59 -11.84 9.61
CA PRO A 31 -14.47 -11.75 10.76
C PRO A 31 -15.91 -11.82 10.24
N GLU A 32 -16.73 -12.69 10.83
CA GLU A 32 -18.14 -12.78 10.47
C GLU A 32 -18.81 -11.46 10.83
N VAL A 33 -19.06 -10.65 9.80
CA VAL A 33 -19.72 -9.35 9.90
C VAL A 33 -21.20 -9.60 10.21
N SER A 34 -21.72 -8.97 11.26
CA SER A 34 -23.16 -9.07 11.60
C SER A 34 -24.04 -8.48 10.49
N GLU A 35 -25.29 -8.92 10.36
CA GLU A 35 -26.21 -8.42 9.31
C GLU A 35 -26.34 -6.88 9.31
N GLY A 36 -26.41 -6.26 10.49
CA GLY A 36 -26.46 -4.80 10.61
C GLY A 36 -25.15 -4.10 10.26
N GLU A 37 -24.01 -4.79 10.33
CA GLU A 37 -22.71 -4.27 9.92
C GLU A 37 -22.50 -4.47 8.40
N GLN A 38 -23.07 -5.52 7.81
CA GLN A 38 -23.12 -5.70 6.35
C GLN A 38 -23.92 -4.58 5.69
N GLU A 39 -25.09 -4.22 6.23
CA GLU A 39 -25.91 -3.11 5.73
C GLU A 39 -25.17 -1.76 5.76
N GLN A 40 -24.37 -1.53 6.81
CA GLN A 40 -23.53 -0.33 6.91
C GLN A 40 -22.41 -0.32 5.86
N ILE A 41 -21.72 -1.45 5.65
CA ILE A 41 -20.67 -1.58 4.64
C ILE A 41 -21.24 -1.38 3.23
N GLU A 42 -22.42 -1.93 2.96
CA GLU A 42 -23.10 -1.76 1.67
C GLU A 42 -23.50 -0.30 1.43
N SER A 43 -24.06 0.38 2.45
CA SER A 43 -24.39 1.80 2.36
C SER A 43 -23.15 2.66 2.10
N GLU A 44 -22.04 2.39 2.79
CA GLU A 44 -20.79 3.14 2.57
C GLU A 44 -20.23 2.88 1.18
N ARG A 45 -20.29 1.63 0.69
CA ARG A 45 -19.88 1.29 -0.67
C ARG A 45 -20.72 2.03 -1.72
N GLU A 46 -22.04 2.10 -1.52
CA GLU A 46 -22.93 2.83 -2.42
C GLU A 46 -22.57 4.32 -2.45
N GLU A 47 -22.38 4.94 -1.28
CA GLU A 47 -21.97 6.34 -1.17
C GLU A 47 -20.64 6.60 -1.88
N ARG A 48 -19.64 5.75 -1.68
CA ARG A 48 -18.31 5.93 -2.28
C ARG A 48 -18.27 5.69 -3.79
N LEU A 49 -19.12 4.80 -4.30
CA LEU A 49 -19.18 4.48 -5.73
C LEU A 49 -20.06 5.45 -6.52
N ASP A 50 -20.95 6.16 -5.82
CA ASP A 50 -21.84 7.18 -6.38
C ASP A 50 -21.02 8.22 -7.16
N PRO A 51 -21.31 8.44 -8.47
CA PRO A 51 -20.61 9.44 -9.27
C PRO A 51 -20.71 10.87 -8.70
N ASP A 52 -21.77 11.21 -7.96
CA ASP A 52 -21.98 12.53 -7.37
C ASP A 52 -21.07 12.77 -6.15
N ASN A 53 -20.55 11.70 -5.52
CA ASN A 53 -19.59 11.77 -4.42
C ASN A 53 -18.12 11.64 -4.87
N ARG A 54 -17.89 11.46 -6.17
CA ARG A 54 -16.53 11.46 -6.71
C ARG A 54 -15.99 12.89 -6.67
N PRO A 55 -14.72 13.10 -6.25
CA PRO A 55 -14.14 14.43 -6.29
C PRO A 55 -14.09 14.97 -7.72
N ASP A 56 -14.50 16.23 -7.89
CA ASP A 56 -14.35 16.93 -9.15
C ASP A 56 -12.87 17.02 -9.54
N GLU A 57 -12.59 16.94 -10.84
CA GLU A 57 -11.24 17.11 -11.43
C GLU A 57 -10.18 16.07 -11.00
N VAL A 58 -10.55 14.99 -10.30
CA VAL A 58 -9.67 13.83 -10.15
C VAL A 58 -9.54 13.15 -11.50
N GLU A 59 -8.32 13.15 -12.04
CA GLU A 59 -7.96 12.38 -13.25
C GLU A 59 -8.11 10.89 -12.96
N VAL A 60 -9.30 10.35 -13.22
CA VAL A 60 -9.48 8.91 -13.34
C VAL A 60 -8.80 8.52 -14.64
N ASP A 61 -7.64 7.91 -14.51
CA ASP A 61 -6.86 7.50 -15.64
C ASP A 61 -7.50 6.31 -16.35
N ASN A 62 -8.24 6.62 -17.41
CA ASN A 62 -8.84 5.65 -18.32
C ASN A 62 -7.94 5.38 -19.53
N THR A 63 -6.65 5.68 -19.48
CA THR A 63 -5.72 5.42 -20.59
C THR A 63 -5.44 3.92 -20.80
N GLU A 64 -6.26 3.04 -20.22
CA GLU A 64 -6.16 1.58 -20.30
C GLU A 64 -4.77 1.08 -19.91
N ARG A 65 -4.11 1.78 -18.96
CA ARG A 65 -2.80 1.36 -18.44
C ARG A 65 -2.95 0.15 -17.54
N ASP A 66 -2.17 -0.87 -17.84
CA ASP A 66 -2.10 -2.08 -17.02
C ASP A 66 -1.21 -1.83 -15.80
N PHE A 67 -1.77 -2.05 -14.61
CA PHE A 67 -1.01 -2.07 -13.36
C PHE A 67 -0.52 -3.49 -13.07
N ASP A 68 0.80 -3.68 -13.03
CA ASP A 68 1.41 -4.95 -12.64
C ASP A 68 1.50 -5.01 -11.10
N SER A 69 0.64 -5.82 -10.48
CA SER A 69 0.60 -6.00 -9.04
C SER A 69 1.84 -6.69 -8.46
N GLU A 70 2.58 -7.44 -9.27
CA GLU A 70 3.79 -8.14 -8.84
C GLU A 70 5.02 -7.23 -8.85
N ALA A 71 5.11 -6.37 -9.87
CA ALA A 71 6.12 -5.31 -9.94
C ALA A 71 5.77 -4.13 -9.02
N GLY A 72 4.49 -3.91 -8.73
CA GLY A 72 3.98 -2.74 -8.00
C GLY A 72 4.03 -1.45 -8.82
N MET A 73 4.05 -1.54 -10.16
CA MET A 73 4.20 -0.41 -11.07
C MET A 73 3.31 -0.59 -12.31
N PHE A 74 3.02 0.48 -13.04
CA PHE A 74 2.35 0.37 -14.35
C PHE A 74 3.32 -0.16 -15.41
N THR A 75 2.82 -1.01 -16.30
CA THR A 75 3.59 -1.72 -17.34
C THR A 75 4.16 -0.81 -18.43
N ASP A 76 3.65 0.41 -18.54
CA ASP A 76 4.05 1.40 -19.54
C ASP A 76 5.16 2.34 -19.08
N ASN A 77 5.66 2.19 -17.84
CA ASN A 77 6.80 2.97 -17.35
C ASN A 77 8.10 2.59 -18.07
N GLU A 78 8.98 3.58 -18.31
CA GLU A 78 10.29 3.36 -18.95
C GLU A 78 11.21 2.43 -18.13
N ASP A 79 11.02 2.41 -16.82
CA ASP A 79 11.74 1.55 -15.86
C ASP A 79 11.01 0.21 -15.59
N TYR A 80 9.94 -0.11 -16.34
CA TYR A 80 9.25 -1.40 -16.23
C TYR A 80 10.11 -2.50 -16.83
N GLU A 81 10.89 -3.18 -15.98
CA GLU A 81 11.44 -4.48 -16.31
C GLU A 81 10.41 -5.54 -15.88
N GLU A 82 10.00 -6.41 -16.82
CA GLU A 82 9.12 -7.57 -16.56
C GLU A 82 9.74 -8.39 -15.43
N SER A 83 9.33 -8.10 -14.20
CA SER A 83 10.03 -8.59 -13.02
C SER A 83 9.80 -10.09 -12.91
N GLU A 84 10.87 -10.82 -12.60
CA GLU A 84 10.78 -12.26 -12.33
C GLU A 84 9.75 -12.49 -11.21
N LYS A 85 8.82 -13.43 -11.44
CA LYS A 85 7.74 -13.71 -10.52
C LYS A 85 8.23 -13.82 -9.08
N LYS A 86 7.86 -12.87 -8.23
CA LYS A 86 8.19 -12.86 -6.80
C LYS A 86 7.31 -13.84 -6.04
N PHE A 87 6.13 -14.19 -6.56
CA PHE A 87 5.22 -15.15 -5.94
C PHE A 87 4.79 -16.21 -6.95
N ASP A 88 5.07 -17.47 -6.63
CA ASP A 88 4.64 -18.61 -7.44
C ASP A 88 3.23 -19.04 -7.03
N ASP A 89 2.26 -18.92 -7.94
CA ASP A 89 0.84 -19.24 -7.71
C ASP A 89 0.58 -20.75 -7.50
N SER A 90 1.62 -21.61 -7.56
CA SER A 90 1.49 -23.04 -7.31
C SER A 90 1.57 -23.46 -5.84
N GLU A 91 1.76 -22.51 -4.91
CA GLU A 91 1.80 -22.77 -3.45
C GLU A 91 0.48 -22.46 -2.71
N PHE A 92 -0.69 -22.56 -3.36
CA PHE A 92 -2.01 -22.55 -2.68
C PHE A 92 -2.85 -23.82 -2.92
#